data_AF-A0A933LXK7-F1
#
_entry.id   AF-A0A933LXK7-F1
#
_cell.length_a   1.000
_cell.length_b   1.000
_cell.length_c   1.000
_cell.angle_alpha   90.00
_cell.angle_beta   90.00
_cell.angle_gamma   90.00
#
_symmetry.space_group_name_H-M   'P 1'
#
loop_
_entity.id
_entity.type
_entity.pdbx_description
1 polymer ?
#
loop_
_entity_poly.entity_id
_entity_poly.type
_entity_poly.pdbx_seq_one_letter_code
_entity_poly.pdbx_strand_id
1 'polypeptide(L)'
;MSTRHAALLVLLACAAACESEPPVRYDGPTDEWLAQSRVPQKYGPYLERMTSEERVAFHRLTSDGQRDLFIEEHGIAVRKMLDELLQVGMPANTVRQVLGPPKYWETLLRDTSDETWVYYRFNGFRRSRTMVYFRNGRVVGWDSFLD
;
A
#
# COMPACT_ATOMS: atom_id res chain seq x y z
N MET A 1 46.40 -6.81 -61.99
CA MET A 1 45.42 -7.84 -61.55
C MET A 1 45.11 -7.53 -60.09
N SER A 2 44.19 -6.62 -59.78
CA SER A 2 42.73 -6.78 -59.64
C SER A 2 42.31 -7.98 -58.80
N THR A 3 42.15 -7.76 -57.50
CA THR A 3 41.16 -8.36 -56.58
C THR A 3 41.16 -7.50 -55.31
N ARG A 4 40.18 -6.61 -55.08
CA ARG A 4 38.80 -6.83 -54.61
C ARG A 4 38.68 -6.84 -53.07
N HIS A 5 38.07 -5.76 -52.55
CA HIS A 5 37.25 -5.62 -51.33
C HIS A 5 37.97 -5.88 -49.98
N ALA A 6 37.65 -5.27 -48.85
CA ALA A 6 36.45 -4.56 -48.42
C ALA A 6 36.82 -3.56 -47.32
N ALA A 7 36.06 -2.46 -47.27
CA ALA A 7 36.04 -1.55 -46.13
C ALA A 7 35.50 -2.26 -44.88
N LEU A 8 36.12 -2.04 -43.73
CA LEU A 8 35.53 -2.35 -42.43
C LEU A 8 35.55 -1.08 -41.57
N LEU A 9 34.43 -0.36 -41.62
CA LEU A 9 34.06 0.70 -40.70
C LEU A 9 33.82 0.09 -39.31
N VAL A 10 34.69 0.39 -38.34
CA VAL A 10 34.42 0.10 -36.94
C VAL A 10 33.59 1.26 -36.38
N LEU A 11 32.27 1.12 -36.46
CA LEU A 11 31.32 1.94 -35.71
C LEU A 11 31.25 1.38 -34.28
N LEU A 12 31.93 2.05 -33.34
CA LEU A 12 31.68 1.87 -31.91
C LEU A 12 30.27 2.39 -31.60
N ALA A 13 29.28 1.51 -31.62
CA ALA A 13 28.02 1.74 -30.96
C ALA A 13 28.19 1.41 -29.47
N CYS A 14 28.48 2.43 -28.66
CA CYS A 14 28.28 2.36 -27.21
C CYS A 14 26.78 2.29 -26.94
N ALA A 15 26.19 1.12 -27.11
CA ALA A 15 24.87 0.83 -26.57
C ALA A 15 25.05 0.72 -25.04
N ALA A 16 24.64 1.79 -24.35
CA ALA A 16 24.38 1.76 -22.93
C ALA A 16 23.39 0.62 -22.66
N ALA A 17 23.88 -0.50 -22.13
CA ALA A 17 23.05 -1.51 -21.51
C ALA A 17 22.53 -0.92 -20.19
N CYS A 18 21.49 -0.11 -20.28
CA CYS A 18 20.53 0.00 -19.18
C CYS A 18 19.84 -1.36 -19.12
N GLU A 19 20.39 -2.30 -18.35
CA GLU A 19 19.65 -3.43 -17.82
C GLU A 19 18.60 -2.84 -16.87
N SER A 20 17.45 -2.45 -17.42
CA SER A 20 16.26 -2.29 -16.60
C SER A 20 15.84 -3.69 -16.20
N GLU A 21 16.16 -4.08 -14.96
CA GLU A 21 15.63 -5.29 -14.35
C GLU A 21 14.11 -5.34 -14.62
N PRO A 22 13.57 -6.47 -15.11
CA PRO A 22 12.13 -6.59 -15.24
C PRO A 22 11.51 -6.38 -13.86
N PRO A 23 10.35 -5.70 -13.77
CA PRO A 23 9.69 -5.50 -12.48
C PRO A 23 9.48 -6.86 -11.84
N VAL A 24 10.15 -7.10 -10.71
CA VAL A 24 9.99 -8.33 -9.92
C VAL A 24 8.51 -8.41 -9.57
N ARG A 25 7.81 -9.35 -10.21
CA ARG A 25 6.42 -9.65 -9.90
C ARG A 25 6.45 -10.38 -8.57
N TYR A 26 6.13 -9.65 -7.50
CA TYR A 26 5.99 -10.22 -6.17
C TYR A 26 4.69 -11.02 -6.13
N ASP A 27 4.79 -12.31 -6.44
CA ASP A 27 3.81 -13.28 -5.99
C ASP A 27 3.94 -13.30 -4.46
N GLY A 28 2.84 -13.09 -3.74
CA GLY A 28 2.86 -13.03 -2.28
C GLY A 28 3.58 -14.22 -1.61
N PRO A 29 3.82 -14.19 -0.29
CA PRO A 29 4.37 -15.34 0.40
C PRO A 29 3.50 -16.57 0.09
N THR A 30 4.11 -17.65 -0.39
CA THR A 30 3.40 -18.90 -0.70
C THR A 30 2.87 -19.54 0.58
N ASP A 31 1.80 -20.31 0.47
CA ASP A 31 1.20 -21.01 1.61
C ASP A 31 2.22 -21.90 2.36
N GLU A 32 3.23 -22.43 1.68
CA GLU A 32 4.34 -23.18 2.30
C GLU A 32 5.26 -22.32 3.18
N TRP A 33 5.50 -21.05 2.83
CA TRP A 33 6.29 -20.14 3.66
C TRP A 33 5.52 -19.73 4.92
N LEU A 34 4.21 -19.53 4.79
CA LEU A 34 3.30 -19.27 5.92
C LEU A 34 3.17 -20.51 6.83
N ALA A 35 3.15 -21.72 6.27
CA ALA A 35 3.08 -22.98 7.01
C ALA A 35 4.33 -23.28 7.86
N GLN A 36 5.51 -22.80 7.45
CA GLN A 36 6.74 -22.89 8.26
C GLN A 36 6.86 -21.77 9.29
N SER A 37 6.07 -20.71 9.13
CA SER A 37 6.01 -19.57 10.02
C SER A 37 5.22 -19.94 11.28
N ARG A 38 5.85 -19.86 12.46
CA ARG A 38 5.20 -20.05 13.77
C ARG A 38 4.25 -18.90 14.16
N VAL A 39 3.74 -18.13 13.20
CA VAL A 39 2.84 -17.01 13.48
C VAL A 39 1.43 -17.56 13.79
N PRO A 40 0.85 -17.23 14.96
CA PRO A 40 -0.50 -17.68 15.29
C PRO A 40 -1.54 -17.23 14.26
N GLN A 41 -2.51 -18.11 13.95
CA GLN A 41 -3.57 -17.85 12.96
C GLN A 41 -4.37 -16.56 13.23
N LYS A 42 -4.45 -16.11 14.50
CA LYS A 42 -5.13 -14.86 14.88
C LYS A 42 -4.61 -13.62 14.12
N TYR A 43 -3.38 -13.68 13.59
CA TYR A 43 -2.77 -12.58 12.85
C TYR A 43 -3.06 -12.57 11.35
N GLY A 44 -3.70 -13.61 10.81
CA GLY A 44 -4.01 -13.74 9.38
C GLY A 44 -4.64 -12.48 8.76
N PRO A 45 -5.73 -11.92 9.35
CA PRO A 45 -6.35 -10.70 8.82
C PRO A 45 -5.42 -9.48 8.76
N TYR A 46 -4.39 -9.42 9.61
CA TYR A 46 -3.42 -8.32 9.60
C TYR A 46 -2.33 -8.54 8.56
N LEU A 47 -1.87 -9.79 8.36
CA LEU A 47 -0.85 -10.15 7.37
C LEU A 47 -1.26 -9.81 5.93
N GLU A 48 -2.54 -9.91 5.62
CA GLU A 48 -3.10 -9.54 4.30
C GLU A 48 -2.91 -8.06 3.96
N ARG A 49 -2.83 -7.21 5.00
CA ARG A 49 -2.80 -5.73 4.88
C ARG A 49 -1.42 -5.14 5.07
N MET A 50 -0.45 -5.98 5.40
CA MET A 50 0.94 -5.59 5.54
C MET A 50 1.63 -5.51 4.16
N THR A 51 2.53 -4.54 4.02
CA THR A 51 3.50 -4.53 2.92
C THR A 51 4.44 -5.75 3.03
N SER A 52 5.19 -6.02 1.98
CA SER A 52 6.20 -7.10 2.00
C SER A 52 7.27 -6.84 3.08
N GLU A 53 7.70 -5.59 3.23
CA GLU A 53 8.67 -5.19 4.28
C GLU A 53 8.10 -5.39 5.69
N GLU A 54 6.86 -4.98 5.92
CA GLU A 54 6.17 -5.15 7.19
C GLU A 54 6.00 -6.63 7.54
N ARG A 55 5.63 -7.48 6.56
CA ARG A 55 5.54 -8.92 6.78
C ARG A 55 6.89 -9.51 7.18
N VAL A 56 7.97 -9.17 6.48
CA VAL A 56 9.31 -9.68 6.83
C VAL A 56 9.69 -9.27 8.26
N ALA A 57 9.45 -8.02 8.65
CA ALA A 57 9.71 -7.55 10.00
C ALA A 57 8.83 -8.26 11.05
N PHE A 58 7.53 -8.43 10.76
CA PHE A 58 6.57 -9.06 11.64
C PHE A 58 6.90 -10.53 11.93
N HIS A 59 7.34 -11.29 10.92
CA HIS A 59 7.71 -12.69 11.08
C HIS A 59 8.99 -12.89 11.91
N ARG A 60 9.83 -11.86 12.07
CA ARG A 60 11.02 -11.90 12.94
C ARG A 60 10.70 -11.68 14.42
N LEU A 61 9.49 -11.23 14.73
CA LEU A 61 9.06 -11.02 16.11
C LEU A 61 8.82 -12.37 16.80
N THR A 62 9.17 -12.44 18.09
CA THR A 62 9.23 -13.71 18.82
C THR A 62 8.07 -13.93 19.78
N SER A 63 7.43 -12.86 20.26
CA SER A 63 6.29 -12.92 21.18
C SER A 63 5.03 -12.27 20.61
N ASP A 64 3.88 -12.69 21.13
CA ASP A 64 2.60 -12.09 20.76
C ASP A 64 2.51 -10.62 21.18
N GLY A 65 3.05 -10.26 22.35
CA GLY A 65 3.09 -8.85 22.76
C GLY A 65 3.89 -7.97 21.80
N GLN A 66 4.99 -8.47 21.22
CA GLN A 66 5.74 -7.74 20.19
C GLN A 66 4.92 -7.58 18.91
N ARG A 67 4.18 -8.61 18.51
CA ARG A 67 3.34 -8.58 17.30
C ARG A 67 2.15 -7.65 17.45
N ASP A 68 1.48 -7.71 18.60
CA ASP A 68 0.36 -6.84 18.92
C ASP A 68 0.81 -5.37 18.92
N LEU A 69 1.96 -5.08 19.55
CA LEU A 69 2.55 -3.74 19.50
C LEU A 69 2.91 -3.32 18.07
N PHE A 70 3.51 -4.20 17.28
CA PHE A 70 3.87 -3.92 15.89
C PHE A 70 2.65 -3.53 15.05
N ILE A 71 1.53 -4.25 15.21
CA ILE A 71 0.27 -3.98 14.51
C ILE A 71 -0.25 -2.57 14.80
N GLU A 72 -0.15 -2.13 16.05
CA GLU A 72 -0.57 -0.80 16.47
C GLU A 72 0.40 0.29 15.99
N GLU A 73 1.70 0.07 16.15
CA GLU A 73 2.75 1.03 15.79
C GLU A 73 2.84 1.28 14.29
N HIS A 74 2.50 0.28 13.46
CA HIS A 74 2.52 0.34 12.00
C HIS A 74 1.13 0.64 11.40
N GLY A 75 0.12 0.95 12.24
CA GLY A 75 -1.21 1.35 11.77
C GLY A 75 -1.93 0.25 10.98
N ILE A 76 -1.53 -1.01 11.15
CA ILE A 76 -2.13 -2.16 10.44
C ILE A 76 -3.54 -2.39 10.97
N ALA A 77 -3.76 -2.17 12.27
CA ALA A 77 -5.09 -2.18 12.87
C ALA A 77 -6.01 -1.12 12.25
N VAL A 78 -5.49 0.08 11.97
CA VAL A 78 -6.25 1.17 11.35
C VAL A 78 -6.64 0.81 9.92
N ARG A 79 -5.69 0.31 9.11
CA ARG A 79 -5.97 -0.20 7.75
C ARG A 79 -7.07 -1.25 7.77
N LYS A 80 -6.95 -2.26 8.63
CA LYS A 80 -7.97 -3.31 8.78
C LYS A 80 -9.34 -2.74 9.11
N MET A 81 -9.42 -1.85 10.10
CA MET A 81 -10.69 -1.23 10.48
C MET A 81 -11.30 -0.44 9.31
N LEU A 82 -10.49 0.30 8.54
CA LEU A 82 -11.00 1.03 7.38
C LEU A 82 -11.56 0.09 6.31
N ASP A 83 -10.89 -1.02 6.03
CA ASP A 83 -11.38 -2.02 5.07
C ASP A 83 -12.68 -2.71 5.52
N GLU A 84 -12.93 -2.78 6.84
CA GLU A 84 -14.17 -3.31 7.39
C GLU A 84 -15.32 -2.29 7.39
N LEU A 85 -14.99 -0.99 7.43
CA LEU A 85 -15.97 0.10 7.51
C LEU A 85 -16.26 0.76 6.17
N LEU A 86 -15.34 0.68 5.21
CA LEU A 86 -15.43 1.36 3.92
C LEU A 86 -15.49 0.37 2.78
N GLN A 87 -16.19 0.78 1.72
CA GLN A 87 -16.28 0.02 0.48
C GLN A 87 -16.33 0.98 -0.70
N VAL A 88 -15.70 0.62 -1.80
CA VAL A 88 -15.82 1.36 -3.07
C VAL A 88 -17.30 1.46 -3.46
N GLY A 89 -17.73 2.65 -3.87
CA GLY A 89 -19.12 2.98 -4.20
C GLY A 89 -19.97 3.44 -3.02
N MET A 90 -19.48 3.33 -1.77
CA MET A 90 -20.19 3.78 -0.58
C MET A 90 -20.50 5.28 -0.67
N PRO A 91 -21.74 5.73 -0.40
CA PRO A 91 -22.09 7.14 -0.49
C PRO A 91 -21.51 7.93 0.71
N ALA A 92 -21.16 9.19 0.48
CA ALA A 92 -20.56 10.08 1.49
C ALA A 92 -21.35 10.16 2.81
N ASN A 93 -22.69 10.12 2.74
CA ASN A 93 -23.53 10.11 3.94
C ASN A 93 -23.32 8.85 4.79
N THR A 94 -23.15 7.68 4.18
CA THR A 94 -22.86 6.43 4.90
C THR A 94 -21.46 6.49 5.51
N VAL A 95 -20.46 7.02 4.79
CA VAL A 95 -19.12 7.23 5.34
C VAL A 95 -19.17 8.10 6.59
N ARG A 96 -19.95 9.20 6.56
CA ARG A 96 -20.12 10.08 7.72
C ARG A 96 -20.80 9.39 8.90
N GLN A 97 -21.69 8.43 8.66
CA GLN A 97 -22.32 7.64 9.72
C GLN A 97 -21.35 6.68 10.39
N VAL A 98 -20.44 6.05 9.62
CA VAL A 98 -19.52 5.02 10.15
C VAL A 98 -18.21 5.60 10.69
N LEU A 99 -17.67 6.66 10.07
CA LEU A 99 -16.41 7.30 10.51
C LEU A 99 -16.64 8.59 11.32
N GLY A 100 -17.86 9.11 11.35
CA GLY A 100 -18.14 10.44 11.86
C GLY A 100 -17.79 11.56 10.87
N PRO A 101 -17.93 12.82 11.29
CA PRO A 101 -17.55 13.96 10.45
C PRO A 101 -16.04 14.01 10.23
N PRO A 102 -15.57 14.33 9.02
CA PRO A 102 -14.14 14.52 8.77
C PRO A 102 -13.61 15.75 9.52
N LYS A 103 -12.30 15.76 9.78
CA LYS A 103 -11.64 16.93 10.38
C LYS A 103 -11.68 18.13 9.44
N TYR A 104 -11.43 17.88 8.16
CA TYR A 104 -11.64 18.80 7.06
C TYR A 104 -11.85 18.02 5.76
N TRP A 105 -12.38 18.67 4.73
CA TRP A 105 -12.48 18.12 3.38
C TRP A 105 -11.97 19.13 2.36
N GLU A 106 -11.43 18.61 1.27
CA GLU A 106 -10.92 19.38 0.14
C GLU A 106 -11.68 18.94 -1.11
N THR A 107 -12.24 19.91 -1.85
CA THR A 107 -12.78 19.67 -3.20
C THR A 107 -11.67 19.98 -4.18
N LEU A 108 -11.33 19.04 -5.07
CA LEU A 108 -10.29 19.30 -6.07
C LEU A 108 -10.80 20.39 -7.02
N LEU A 109 -10.05 21.50 -7.11
CA LEU A 109 -10.43 22.71 -7.88
C LEU A 109 -10.72 22.46 -9.37
N ARG A 110 -10.36 21.28 -9.90
CA ARG A 110 -10.49 20.92 -11.31
C ARG A 110 -11.75 20.12 -11.64
N ASP A 111 -12.36 19.47 -10.64
CA ASP A 111 -13.55 18.65 -10.82
C ASP A 111 -14.41 18.78 -9.56
N THR A 112 -15.53 19.50 -9.66
CA THR A 112 -16.39 19.82 -8.49
C THR A 112 -17.03 18.57 -7.87
N SER A 113 -16.89 17.42 -8.52
CA SER A 113 -17.45 16.14 -8.08
C SER A 113 -16.46 15.26 -7.30
N ASP A 114 -15.17 15.59 -7.33
CA ASP A 114 -14.12 14.86 -6.62
C ASP A 114 -13.81 15.56 -5.29
N GLU A 115 -13.99 14.83 -4.19
CA GLU A 115 -13.75 15.31 -2.83
C GLU A 115 -12.77 14.38 -2.11
N THR A 116 -11.91 14.95 -1.27
CA THR A 116 -11.07 14.19 -0.34
C THR A 116 -11.43 14.59 1.07
N TRP A 117 -11.81 13.61 1.89
CA TRP A 117 -12.12 13.82 3.30
C TRP A 117 -10.95 13.35 4.15
N VAL A 118 -10.51 14.18 5.10
CA VAL A 118 -9.36 13.90 5.96
C VAL A 118 -9.79 13.69 7.41
N TYR A 119 -9.30 12.60 7.98
CA TYR A 119 -9.53 12.18 9.37
C TYR A 119 -8.21 12.05 10.11
N TYR A 120 -8.22 12.40 11.40
CA TYR A 120 -7.10 12.15 12.30
C TYR A 120 -7.56 11.26 13.45
N ARG A 121 -6.74 10.27 13.79
CA ARG A 121 -6.97 9.40 14.94
C ARG A 121 -5.65 9.16 15.68
N PHE A 122 -5.73 9.09 17.00
CA PHE A 122 -4.64 8.61 17.85
C PHE A 122 -5.07 7.27 18.47
N ASN A 123 -4.28 6.21 18.29
CA ASN A 123 -4.57 4.87 18.84
C ASN A 123 -3.86 4.58 20.18
N GLY A 124 -3.24 5.59 20.80
CA GLY A 124 -2.41 5.40 22.00
C GLY A 124 -0.92 5.26 21.69
N PHE A 125 -0.56 4.95 20.45
CA PHE A 125 0.83 4.76 20.02
C PHE A 125 1.26 5.82 19.02
N ARG A 126 0.51 5.96 17.92
CA ARG A 126 0.81 6.90 16.83
C ARG A 126 -0.43 7.68 16.42
N ARG A 127 -0.20 8.86 15.85
CA ARG A 127 -1.25 9.57 15.14
C ARG A 127 -1.32 8.97 13.73
N SER A 128 -2.53 8.81 13.24
CA SER A 128 -2.81 8.40 11.87
C SER A 128 -3.64 9.47 11.18
N ARG A 129 -3.31 9.72 9.92
CA ARG A 129 -4.08 10.54 8.99
C ARG A 129 -4.70 9.62 7.95
N THR A 130 -6.03 9.60 7.90
CA THR A 130 -6.77 8.84 6.89
C THR A 130 -7.37 9.79 5.87
N MET A 131 -7.19 9.48 4.60
CA MET A 131 -7.79 10.18 3.47
C MET A 131 -8.82 9.26 2.81
N VAL A 132 -10.05 9.74 2.63
CA VAL A 132 -11.10 9.03 1.89
C VAL A 132 -11.41 9.82 0.63
N TYR A 133 -11.28 9.16 -0.52
CA TYR A 133 -11.45 9.76 -1.83
C TYR A 133 -12.85 9.50 -2.34
N PHE A 134 -13.52 10.53 -2.82
CA PHE A 134 -14.84 10.47 -3.40
C PHE A 134 -14.81 10.95 -4.85
N ARG A 135 -15.63 10.31 -5.68
CA ARG A 135 -15.99 10.76 -7.02
C ARG A 135 -17.50 10.72 -7.17
N ASN A 136 -18.11 11.83 -7.57
CA ASN A 136 -19.57 11.96 -7.64
C ASN A 136 -20.27 11.56 -6.33
N GLY A 137 -19.69 11.96 -5.19
CA GLY A 137 -20.22 11.67 -3.85
C GLY A 137 -20.12 10.21 -3.39
N ARG A 138 -19.33 9.38 -4.09
CA ARG A 138 -19.12 7.95 -3.77
C ARG A 138 -17.65 7.63 -3.57
N VAL A 139 -17.35 6.78 -2.60
CA VAL A 139 -15.98 6.34 -2.29
C VAL A 139 -15.35 5.67 -3.51
N VAL A 140 -14.14 6.09 -3.87
CA VAL A 140 -13.30 5.44 -4.88
C VAL A 140 -12.05 4.79 -4.28
N GLY A 141 -11.69 5.17 -3.05
CA GLY A 141 -10.58 4.57 -2.32
C GLY A 141 -10.30 5.31 -1.01
N TRP A 142 -9.33 4.81 -0.27
CA TRP A 142 -8.83 5.43 0.96
C TRP A 142 -7.37 5.06 1.18
N ASP A 143 -6.66 5.93 1.88
CA ASP A 143 -5.29 5.70 2.34
C ASP A 143 -5.16 6.10 3.81
N SER A 144 -4.25 5.44 4.52
CA SER A 144 -3.93 5.77 5.91
C SER A 144 -2.43 5.88 6.08
N PHE A 145 -2.01 7.00 6.67
CA PHE A 145 -0.62 7.34 6.92
C PHE A 145 -0.40 7.49 8.42
N LEU A 146 0.76 7.07 8.89
CA LEU A 146 1.20 7.39 10.25
C LEU A 146 1.95 8.72 10.24
N ASP A 147 1.65 9.55 11.23
CA ASP A 147 2.35 10.80 11.52
C ASP A 147 3.36 10.60 12.68
#